data_AF-A0A950NN38-F1
#
_entry.id   AF-A0A950NN38-F1
#
_cell.length_a   1.000
_cell.length_b   1.000
_cell.length_c   1.000
_cell.angle_alpha   90.00
_cell.angle_beta   90.00
_cell.angle_gamma   90.00
#
_symmetry.space_group_name_H-M   'P 1'
#
loop_
_entity.id
_entity.type
_entity.pdbx_description
1 polymer ?
#
loop_
_entity_poly.entity_id
_entity_poly.type
_entity_poly.pdbx_seq_one_letter_code
_entity_poly.pdbx_strand_id
1 'polypeptide(L)'
;GARVGARIAEIAPLLRAQHLRLIVAFVNNHQAVPGELPDSVGWMDNYFQLLLPFYTSNWRGAYLHFVHDLVSTVEYYNAQDVVYAWELGNELHTPRQPDAIVPFIMQVSAVVRQLDPLTPILPGTMGANHVEPDHPNSAIARWLYCDAPVDAYTLHAYDWVSRQRPGDMPIDWDLDNIVSQPCANGRALPLIVEELGTSRALPGVYTADDEQDRLAQETRQIQFVRQFPGVVGFGVWNAESPRLVDRTFVDVRRGLTSYGSGAQGGGSCYDPRPDPGPGVRCQLEQVLRGLRFVRVTNAEQWISLSGSSTDTPLVGAVDPLSSGDVGATTLSLTGWLTDPNTGDSNTAGVDGLSVYLGNDPAIAPTLATAHVGLPRADVTAAANPGFAFDLPLDELPAGVDQLTLIAHTSARGAWQTSVTVVVPNLGSVPSLPVVAPVSVAPPPALAPAPGPQAEIDYPQPGEHVARNFVVEVNAPGAGRVDVFLDPDRDQGGHLVGSTLVASPQTTLIRVAVTAPLGATTLHVHISSSLQGSEEVLTIPIIVRS
;
A
#
# COMPACT_ATOMS: atom_id res chain seq x y z
N GLY A 1 4.62 0.66 -24.81
CA GLY A 1 4.51 1.68 -23.76
C GLY A 1 3.77 2.94 -24.19
N ALA A 2 3.82 3.33 -25.47
CA ALA A 2 3.44 4.69 -25.91
C ALA A 2 2.01 5.08 -25.56
N ARG A 3 1.06 4.16 -25.69
CA ARG A 3 -0.34 4.39 -25.29
C ARG A 3 -0.50 4.71 -23.80
N VAL A 4 0.26 4.02 -22.94
CA VAL A 4 0.23 4.27 -21.49
C VAL A 4 0.88 5.61 -21.18
N GLY A 5 2.02 5.93 -21.80
CA GLY A 5 2.70 7.22 -21.61
C GLY A 5 1.84 8.41 -22.06
N ALA A 6 1.16 8.29 -23.20
CA ALA A 6 0.22 9.30 -23.67
C ALA A 6 -0.96 9.48 -22.69
N ARG A 7 -1.45 8.39 -22.09
CA ARG A 7 -2.51 8.47 -21.07
C ARG A 7 -2.04 9.15 -19.78
N ILE A 8 -0.82 8.86 -19.32
CA ILE A 8 -0.22 9.57 -18.18
C ILE A 8 -0.14 11.07 -18.48
N ALA A 9 0.35 11.45 -19.66
CA ALA A 9 0.42 12.83 -20.08
C ALA A 9 -0.96 13.51 -20.14
N GLU A 10 -1.97 12.81 -20.63
CA GLU A 10 -3.35 13.29 -20.69
C GLU A 10 -3.91 13.63 -19.30
N ILE A 11 -3.61 12.79 -18.28
CA ILE A 11 -4.09 13.00 -16.90
C ILE A 11 -3.16 13.88 -16.06
N ALA A 12 -1.95 14.19 -16.54
CA ALA A 12 -0.95 14.96 -15.81
C ALA A 12 -1.47 16.33 -15.29
N PRO A 13 -2.27 17.11 -16.05
CA PRO A 13 -2.85 18.34 -15.51
C PRO A 13 -3.73 18.13 -14.27
N LEU A 14 -4.49 17.03 -14.21
CA LEU A 14 -5.31 16.69 -13.04
C LEU A 14 -4.43 16.30 -11.86
N LEU A 15 -3.39 15.49 -12.09
CA LEU A 15 -2.45 15.07 -11.06
C LEU A 15 -1.73 16.28 -10.44
N ARG A 16 -1.23 17.20 -11.28
CA ARG A 16 -0.61 18.46 -10.82
C ARG A 16 -1.55 19.30 -9.97
N ALA A 17 -2.80 19.46 -10.41
CA ALA A 17 -3.81 20.23 -9.69
C ALA A 17 -4.15 19.63 -8.31
N GLN A 18 -3.97 18.32 -8.15
CA GLN A 18 -4.19 17.60 -6.89
C GLN A 18 -2.89 17.34 -6.10
N HIS A 19 -1.75 17.83 -6.59
CA HIS A 19 -0.43 17.52 -6.03
C HIS A 19 -0.14 16.01 -5.90
N LEU A 20 -0.68 15.22 -6.82
CA LEU A 20 -0.48 13.77 -6.88
C LEU A 20 0.64 13.43 -7.86
N ARG A 21 1.37 12.36 -7.55
CA ARG A 21 2.39 11.77 -8.41
C ARG A 21 2.22 10.25 -8.44
N LEU A 22 2.73 9.63 -9.50
CA LEU A 22 2.58 8.21 -9.77
C LEU A 22 3.87 7.45 -9.50
N ILE A 23 3.80 6.34 -8.78
CA ILE A 23 4.77 5.25 -8.95
C ILE A 23 4.23 4.39 -10.09
N VAL A 24 5.07 4.11 -11.09
CA VAL A 24 4.64 3.40 -12.31
C VAL A 24 5.44 2.12 -12.48
N ALA A 25 4.84 0.98 -12.14
CA ALA A 25 5.38 -0.35 -12.38
C ALA A 25 5.34 -0.72 -13.87
N PHE A 26 6.47 -1.15 -14.42
CA PHE A 26 6.56 -1.52 -15.85
C PHE A 26 5.91 -2.86 -16.20
N VAL A 27 5.78 -3.75 -15.22
CA VAL A 27 5.21 -5.08 -15.37
C VAL A 27 4.55 -5.50 -14.06
N ASN A 28 3.59 -6.42 -14.12
CA ASN A 28 3.07 -7.09 -12.94
C ASN A 28 3.56 -8.54 -12.94
N ASN A 29 4.23 -8.98 -11.87
CA ASN A 29 4.72 -10.35 -11.76
C ASN A 29 3.60 -11.39 -11.95
N HIS A 30 2.36 -11.07 -11.59
CA HIS A 30 1.20 -11.95 -11.69
C HIS A 30 0.51 -11.95 -13.04
N GLN A 31 1.13 -11.40 -14.09
CA GLN A 31 0.56 -11.38 -15.42
C GLN A 31 1.59 -11.73 -16.49
N ALA A 32 1.10 -12.31 -17.59
CA ALA A 32 1.92 -12.51 -18.76
C ALA A 32 2.26 -11.16 -19.40
N VAL A 33 3.53 -10.95 -19.71
CA VAL A 33 3.97 -9.77 -20.46
C VAL A 33 3.55 -9.93 -21.92
N PRO A 34 2.73 -9.02 -22.48
CA PRO A 34 2.30 -9.14 -23.88
C PRO A 34 3.49 -9.14 -24.83
N GLY A 35 3.61 -10.20 -25.64
CA GLY A 35 4.68 -10.37 -26.62
C GLY A 35 5.92 -11.12 -26.11
N GLU A 36 5.99 -11.45 -24.82
CA GLU A 36 7.02 -12.36 -24.30
C GLU A 36 6.72 -13.82 -24.65
N LEU A 37 7.76 -14.65 -24.59
CA LEU A 37 7.64 -16.09 -24.81
C LEU A 37 6.77 -16.75 -23.72
N PRO A 38 5.99 -17.79 -24.05
CA PRO A 38 5.09 -18.46 -23.09
C PRO A 38 5.79 -19.07 -21.87
N ASP A 39 7.08 -19.38 -21.95
CA ASP A 39 7.89 -19.92 -20.86
C ASP A 39 8.38 -18.85 -19.87
N SER A 40 8.16 -17.57 -20.16
CA SER A 40 8.42 -16.45 -19.24
C SER A 40 7.44 -16.38 -18.08
N VAL A 41 6.38 -17.19 -18.07
CA VAL A 41 5.25 -17.06 -17.13
C VAL A 41 4.68 -18.44 -16.80
N GLY A 42 4.14 -18.62 -15.60
CA GLY A 42 3.41 -19.83 -15.28
C GLY A 42 3.11 -20.00 -13.79
N TRP A 43 2.53 -21.13 -13.45
CA TRP A 43 2.27 -21.51 -12.06
C TRP A 43 3.54 -22.03 -11.39
N MET A 44 3.96 -21.36 -10.32
CA MET A 44 5.05 -21.78 -9.45
C MET A 44 4.67 -21.46 -8.01
N ASP A 45 4.86 -22.43 -7.12
CA ASP A 45 4.63 -22.30 -5.68
C ASP A 45 3.21 -21.80 -5.33
N ASN A 46 2.22 -22.28 -6.10
CA ASN A 46 0.79 -21.97 -6.03
C ASN A 46 0.37 -20.55 -6.47
N TYR A 47 1.28 -19.81 -7.11
CA TYR A 47 0.97 -18.50 -7.69
C TYR A 47 1.29 -18.49 -9.18
N PHE A 48 0.49 -17.75 -9.94
CA PHE A 48 0.85 -17.40 -11.31
C PHE A 48 1.84 -16.25 -11.26
N GLN A 49 3.02 -16.43 -11.86
CA GLN A 49 4.12 -15.48 -11.77
C GLN A 49 5.02 -15.48 -13.01
N LEU A 50 5.91 -14.48 -13.12
CA LEU A 50 7.01 -14.50 -14.09
C LEU A 50 8.03 -15.57 -13.68
N LEU A 51 8.53 -16.31 -14.65
CA LEU A 51 9.46 -17.42 -14.44
C LEU A 51 10.89 -17.01 -14.76
N LEU A 52 11.86 -17.84 -14.35
CA LEU A 52 13.29 -17.61 -14.56
C LEU A 52 13.70 -17.16 -15.99
N PRO A 53 13.11 -17.67 -17.09
CA PRO A 53 13.42 -17.17 -18.44
C PRO A 53 13.16 -15.67 -18.60
N PHE A 54 12.13 -15.13 -17.93
CA PHE A 54 11.88 -13.69 -17.89
C PHE A 54 13.10 -12.94 -17.37
N TYR A 55 13.62 -13.30 -16.18
CA TYR A 55 14.72 -12.60 -15.49
C TYR A 55 16.10 -12.79 -16.15
N THR A 56 16.30 -13.90 -16.86
CA THR A 56 17.61 -14.24 -17.42
C THR A 56 17.81 -13.76 -18.86
N SER A 57 16.82 -13.96 -19.73
CA SER A 57 16.94 -13.65 -21.17
C SER A 57 15.82 -12.78 -21.71
N ASN A 58 14.56 -13.10 -21.40
CA ASN A 58 13.41 -12.70 -22.20
C ASN A 58 13.03 -11.24 -21.97
N TRP A 59 13.26 -10.68 -20.78
CA TRP A 59 13.00 -9.26 -20.46
C TRP A 59 13.61 -8.26 -21.47
N ARG A 60 14.65 -8.65 -22.20
CA ARG A 60 15.28 -7.81 -23.24
C ARG A 60 14.40 -7.59 -24.48
N GLY A 61 13.30 -8.32 -24.60
CA GLY A 61 12.36 -8.26 -25.71
C GLY A 61 11.24 -7.25 -25.49
N ALA A 62 10.02 -7.76 -25.31
CA ALA A 62 8.81 -6.94 -25.28
C ALA A 62 8.77 -6.03 -24.06
N TYR A 63 9.27 -6.50 -22.91
CA TYR A 63 9.39 -5.69 -21.70
C TYR A 63 10.25 -4.44 -21.92
N LEU A 64 11.49 -4.57 -22.41
CA LEU A 64 12.34 -3.40 -22.66
C LEU A 64 11.75 -2.44 -23.70
N HIS A 65 11.14 -2.97 -24.77
CA HIS A 65 10.47 -2.11 -25.75
C HIS A 65 9.34 -1.31 -25.10
N PHE A 66 8.58 -1.94 -24.20
CA PHE A 66 7.54 -1.25 -23.44
C PHE A 66 8.10 -0.14 -22.55
N VAL A 67 9.20 -0.39 -21.83
CA VAL A 67 9.91 0.60 -20.99
C VAL A 67 10.36 1.80 -21.83
N HIS A 68 11.08 1.55 -22.92
CA HIS A 68 11.55 2.59 -23.83
C HIS A 68 10.43 3.48 -24.33
N ASP A 69 9.37 2.86 -24.87
CA ASP A 69 8.21 3.57 -25.35
C ASP A 69 7.54 4.41 -24.25
N LEU A 70 7.35 3.84 -23.06
CA LEU A 70 6.62 4.49 -21.98
C LEU A 70 7.38 5.72 -21.48
N VAL A 71 8.64 5.55 -21.07
CA VAL A 71 9.46 6.62 -20.51
C VAL A 71 9.68 7.73 -21.54
N SER A 72 10.06 7.39 -22.77
CA SER A 72 10.29 8.38 -23.84
C SER A 72 9.00 9.13 -24.21
N THR A 73 7.84 8.47 -24.13
CA THR A 73 6.56 9.15 -24.41
C THR A 73 6.19 10.12 -23.29
N VAL A 74 6.38 9.75 -22.03
CA VAL A 74 6.14 10.66 -20.88
C VAL A 74 7.07 11.87 -20.94
N GLU A 75 8.34 11.67 -21.29
CA GLU A 75 9.30 12.75 -21.55
C GLU A 75 8.86 13.64 -22.72
N TYR A 76 8.51 13.04 -23.86
CA TYR A 76 8.06 13.77 -25.06
C TYR A 76 6.91 14.74 -24.78
N TYR A 77 5.97 14.33 -23.92
CA TYR A 77 4.83 15.18 -23.50
C TYR A 77 5.12 16.07 -22.28
N ASN A 78 6.36 16.10 -21.78
CA ASN A 78 6.77 16.86 -20.60
C ASN A 78 5.87 16.57 -19.39
N ALA A 79 5.69 15.28 -19.09
CA ALA A 79 4.89 14.78 -17.97
C ALA A 79 5.72 14.01 -16.93
N GLN A 80 7.05 14.14 -16.95
CA GLN A 80 7.94 13.47 -15.99
C GLN A 80 7.72 13.95 -14.55
N ASP A 81 7.33 15.21 -14.34
CA ASP A 81 7.11 15.80 -13.02
C ASP A 81 5.95 15.18 -12.22
N VAL A 82 5.03 14.49 -12.91
CA VAL A 82 3.94 13.72 -12.26
C VAL A 82 4.31 12.26 -12.01
N VAL A 83 5.50 11.82 -12.44
CA VAL A 83 6.04 10.50 -12.08
C VAL A 83 6.90 10.69 -10.82
N TYR A 84 6.48 10.07 -9.73
CA TYR A 84 7.26 10.03 -8.50
C TYR A 84 8.44 9.07 -8.64
N ALA A 85 8.21 7.89 -9.22
CA ALA A 85 9.23 6.91 -9.49
C ALA A 85 8.83 5.95 -10.61
N TRP A 86 9.84 5.42 -11.30
CA TRP A 86 9.72 4.28 -12.18
C TRP A 86 9.96 3.01 -11.37
N GLU A 87 9.05 2.06 -11.44
CA GLU A 87 9.21 0.78 -10.77
C GLU A 87 9.48 -0.32 -11.79
N LEU A 88 10.53 -1.11 -11.56
CA LEU A 88 10.96 -2.15 -12.49
C LEU A 88 9.86 -3.20 -12.74
N GLY A 89 9.01 -3.44 -11.76
CA GLY A 89 7.78 -4.22 -11.86
C GLY A 89 7.20 -4.49 -10.49
N ASN A 90 5.91 -4.78 -10.42
CA ASN A 90 5.23 -5.12 -9.17
C ASN A 90 5.55 -6.55 -8.74
N GLU A 91 5.95 -6.72 -7.49
CA GLU A 91 6.24 -8.00 -6.82
C GLU A 91 7.21 -8.91 -7.58
N LEU A 92 8.31 -8.35 -8.10
CA LEU A 92 9.33 -9.12 -8.82
C LEU A 92 10.10 -10.06 -7.89
N HIS A 93 10.16 -11.34 -8.25
CA HIS A 93 11.00 -12.34 -7.59
C HIS A 93 11.23 -13.59 -8.45
N THR A 94 12.24 -14.37 -8.08
CA THR A 94 12.54 -15.68 -8.66
C THR A 94 13.09 -16.59 -7.55
N PRO A 95 12.20 -17.12 -6.68
CA PRO A 95 12.58 -17.63 -5.36
C PRO A 95 13.46 -18.88 -5.44
N ARG A 96 13.40 -19.64 -6.55
CA ARG A 96 14.25 -20.81 -6.79
C ARG A 96 15.67 -20.46 -7.21
N GLN A 97 15.88 -19.24 -7.72
CA GLN A 97 17.20 -18.72 -8.11
C GLN A 97 17.27 -17.21 -7.83
N PRO A 98 17.28 -16.79 -6.54
CA PRO A 98 17.20 -15.38 -6.16
C PRO A 98 18.25 -14.50 -6.85
N ASP A 99 19.47 -15.01 -7.01
CA ASP A 99 20.58 -14.31 -7.67
C ASP A 99 20.28 -13.86 -9.11
N ALA A 100 19.33 -14.50 -9.81
CA ALA A 100 18.97 -14.12 -11.18
C ALA A 100 18.28 -12.75 -11.27
N ILE A 101 17.74 -12.22 -10.16
CA ILE A 101 17.14 -10.88 -10.13
C ILE A 101 18.21 -9.76 -10.19
N VAL A 102 19.42 -10.03 -9.69
CA VAL A 102 20.53 -9.06 -9.61
C VAL A 102 20.90 -8.50 -11.00
N PRO A 103 21.26 -9.33 -12.01
CA PRO A 103 21.61 -8.82 -13.33
C PRO A 103 20.43 -8.17 -14.06
N PHE A 104 19.20 -8.60 -13.79
CA PHE A 104 17.99 -7.96 -14.32
C PHE A 104 17.87 -6.52 -13.78
N ILE A 105 17.88 -6.34 -12.45
CA ILE A 105 17.75 -5.02 -11.81
C ILE A 105 18.88 -4.09 -12.24
N MET A 106 20.12 -4.57 -12.26
CA MET A 106 21.28 -3.77 -12.68
C MET A 106 21.12 -3.23 -14.10
N GLN A 107 20.73 -4.09 -15.04
CA GLN A 107 20.69 -3.72 -16.46
C GLN A 107 19.46 -2.88 -16.79
N VAL A 108 18.28 -3.22 -16.25
CA VAL A 108 17.07 -2.43 -16.51
C VAL A 108 17.16 -1.06 -15.86
N SER A 109 17.68 -0.95 -14.64
CA SER A 109 17.89 0.37 -14.00
C SER A 109 18.82 1.24 -14.82
N ALA A 110 19.87 0.66 -15.42
CA ALA A 110 20.77 1.39 -16.32
C ALA A 110 20.06 1.89 -17.58
N VAL A 111 19.15 1.09 -18.17
CA VAL A 111 18.32 1.52 -19.31
C VAL A 111 17.38 2.65 -18.90
N VAL A 112 16.65 2.50 -17.80
CA VAL A 112 15.74 3.54 -17.30
C VAL A 112 16.49 4.84 -17.04
N ARG A 113 17.67 4.77 -16.38
CA ARG A 113 18.49 5.95 -16.09
C ARG A 113 19.03 6.64 -17.34
N GLN A 114 19.25 5.91 -18.44
CA GLN A 114 19.62 6.51 -19.73
C GLN A 114 18.47 7.29 -20.37
N LEU A 115 17.23 6.84 -20.15
CA LEU A 115 16.03 7.48 -20.68
C LEU A 115 15.57 8.64 -19.79
N ASP A 116 15.65 8.45 -18.48
CA ASP A 116 15.24 9.42 -17.47
C ASP A 116 16.29 9.46 -16.35
N PRO A 117 17.25 10.40 -16.41
CA PRO A 117 18.35 10.43 -15.45
C PRO A 117 17.92 10.88 -14.05
N LEU A 118 16.78 11.54 -13.90
CA LEU A 118 16.42 12.24 -12.67
C LEU A 118 15.32 11.53 -11.86
N THR A 119 14.37 10.87 -12.52
CA THR A 119 13.27 10.23 -11.81
C THR A 119 13.77 9.04 -10.97
N PRO A 120 13.35 8.90 -9.70
CA PRO A 120 13.67 7.75 -8.86
C PRO A 120 13.31 6.40 -9.50
N ILE A 121 14.08 5.36 -9.20
CA ILE A 121 13.85 3.98 -9.63
C ILE A 121 13.60 3.10 -8.41
N LEU A 122 12.51 2.33 -8.42
CA LEU A 122 12.14 1.36 -7.38
C LEU A 122 12.28 -0.07 -7.89
N PRO A 123 12.71 -1.02 -7.05
CA PRO A 123 12.85 -2.41 -7.46
C PRO A 123 11.51 -3.14 -7.60
N GLY A 124 10.48 -2.72 -6.86
CA GLY A 124 9.16 -3.36 -6.80
C GLY A 124 9.21 -4.81 -6.30
N THR A 125 10.06 -5.04 -5.30
CA THR A 125 10.11 -6.30 -4.56
C THR A 125 9.33 -6.15 -3.24
N MET A 126 8.79 -7.25 -2.71
CA MET A 126 8.01 -7.21 -1.46
C MET A 126 8.83 -7.27 -0.16
N GLY A 127 10.13 -7.58 -0.23
CA GLY A 127 11.02 -7.73 0.93
C GLY A 127 11.76 -9.06 0.96
N ALA A 128 12.43 -9.35 2.08
CA ALA A 128 13.38 -10.46 2.24
C ALA A 128 12.74 -11.83 2.00
N ASN A 129 11.61 -12.11 2.64
CA ASN A 129 10.93 -13.41 2.49
C ASN A 129 10.41 -13.66 1.06
N HIS A 130 10.20 -12.61 0.29
CA HIS A 130 9.72 -12.72 -1.08
C HIS A 130 10.85 -13.02 -2.06
N VAL A 131 11.98 -12.33 -1.92
CA VAL A 131 13.13 -12.54 -2.81
C VAL A 131 13.91 -13.80 -2.45
N GLU A 132 13.98 -14.16 -1.18
CA GLU A 132 14.68 -15.34 -0.66
C GLU A 132 13.88 -15.96 0.51
N PRO A 133 12.89 -16.83 0.21
CA PRO A 133 11.98 -17.37 1.21
C PRO A 133 12.68 -18.04 2.39
N ASP A 134 12.13 -17.86 3.60
CA ASP A 134 12.64 -18.39 4.88
C ASP A 134 14.03 -17.85 5.32
N HIS A 135 14.53 -16.79 4.67
CA HIS A 135 15.82 -16.17 5.00
C HIS A 135 15.64 -14.73 5.52
N PRO A 136 15.42 -14.53 6.84
CA PRO A 136 15.27 -13.19 7.43
C PRO A 136 16.50 -12.29 7.27
N ASN A 137 17.67 -12.88 7.01
CA ASN A 137 18.91 -12.16 6.69
C ASN A 137 19.29 -12.37 5.20
N SER A 138 18.31 -12.22 4.30
CA SER A 138 18.51 -12.45 2.88
C SER A 138 19.68 -11.64 2.31
N ALA A 139 20.59 -12.32 1.62
CA ALA A 139 21.73 -11.66 0.98
C ALA A 139 21.26 -10.79 -0.21
N ILE A 140 20.21 -11.22 -0.91
CA ILE A 140 19.62 -10.46 -2.02
C ILE A 140 18.88 -9.22 -1.52
N ALA A 141 18.07 -9.34 -0.46
CA ALA A 141 17.44 -8.17 0.16
C ALA A 141 18.49 -7.16 0.66
N ARG A 142 19.57 -7.67 1.25
CA ARG A 142 20.67 -6.83 1.70
C ARG A 142 21.39 -6.12 0.54
N TRP A 143 21.64 -6.82 -0.56
CA TRP A 143 22.19 -6.24 -1.78
C TRP A 143 21.23 -5.19 -2.38
N LEU A 144 19.92 -5.45 -2.42
CA LEU A 144 18.91 -4.49 -2.87
C LEU A 144 18.98 -3.19 -2.07
N TYR A 145 19.08 -3.28 -0.75
CA TYR A 145 19.15 -2.13 0.13
C TYR A 145 20.50 -1.37 0.04
N CYS A 146 21.62 -2.09 0.01
CA CYS A 146 22.95 -1.46 0.08
C CYS A 146 23.56 -1.09 -1.26
N ASP A 147 23.36 -1.88 -2.31
CA ASP A 147 24.22 -1.89 -3.49
C ASP A 147 23.46 -1.77 -4.81
N ALA A 148 22.18 -2.16 -4.87
CA ALA A 148 21.41 -2.08 -6.10
C ALA A 148 21.27 -0.64 -6.61
N PRO A 149 21.22 -0.40 -7.94
CA PRO A 149 21.12 0.94 -8.53
C PRO A 149 19.67 1.48 -8.51
N VAL A 150 19.01 1.41 -7.36
CA VAL A 150 17.66 1.90 -7.08
C VAL A 150 17.68 3.03 -6.04
N ASP A 151 16.64 3.84 -5.97
CA ASP A 151 16.61 5.04 -5.13
C ASP A 151 15.83 4.88 -3.82
N ALA A 152 15.04 3.82 -3.69
CA ALA A 152 14.40 3.43 -2.44
C ALA A 152 14.25 1.90 -2.37
N TYR A 153 14.09 1.40 -1.15
CA TYR A 153 13.76 0.00 -0.88
C TYR A 153 12.26 -0.16 -0.68
N THR A 154 11.63 -1.05 -1.44
CA THR A 154 10.18 -1.28 -1.39
C THR A 154 9.86 -2.51 -0.54
N LEU A 155 8.74 -2.43 0.20
CA LEU A 155 8.23 -3.52 1.04
C LEU A 155 6.73 -3.65 0.86
N HIS A 156 6.25 -4.89 0.83
CA HIS A 156 4.82 -5.19 0.83
C HIS A 156 4.54 -6.06 2.05
N ALA A 157 3.43 -5.82 2.73
CA ALA A 157 3.00 -6.60 3.86
C ALA A 157 1.51 -6.92 3.75
N TYR A 158 1.23 -8.22 3.67
CA TYR A 158 -0.12 -8.75 3.67
C TYR A 158 -0.35 -9.56 4.93
N ASP A 159 -1.47 -9.30 5.61
CA ASP A 159 -1.94 -10.09 6.75
C ASP A 159 -0.99 -10.12 7.96
N TRP A 160 -0.07 -9.16 8.06
CA TRP A 160 0.82 -9.02 9.20
C TRP A 160 0.02 -8.65 10.47
N VAL A 161 0.21 -9.38 11.55
CA VAL A 161 -0.47 -9.11 12.84
C VAL A 161 0.52 -8.74 13.93
N SER A 162 1.63 -9.47 14.00
CA SER A 162 2.75 -9.22 14.89
C SER A 162 3.96 -10.03 14.42
N ARG A 163 5.12 -9.85 15.06
CA ARG A 163 6.31 -10.69 14.84
C ARG A 163 6.04 -12.19 14.99
N GLN A 164 5.11 -12.60 15.85
CA GLN A 164 4.74 -14.01 16.06
C GLN A 164 3.69 -14.51 15.05
N ARG A 165 3.05 -13.59 14.32
CA ARG A 165 2.07 -13.87 13.29
C ARG A 165 2.34 -12.93 12.11
N PRO A 166 3.39 -13.23 11.33
CA PRO A 166 3.94 -12.30 10.35
C PRO A 166 3.07 -12.10 9.09
N GLY A 167 2.05 -12.92 8.90
CA GLY A 167 1.29 -12.93 7.65
C GLY A 167 2.08 -13.58 6.51
N ASP A 168 1.78 -13.18 5.27
CA ASP A 168 2.45 -13.72 4.08
C ASP A 168 3.85 -13.13 3.93
N MET A 169 3.99 -11.84 4.25
CA MET A 169 5.26 -11.11 4.17
C MET A 169 5.62 -10.51 5.54
N PRO A 170 6.59 -11.13 6.25
CA PRO A 170 7.10 -10.64 7.54
C PRO A 170 7.86 -9.33 7.35
N ILE A 171 7.15 -8.21 7.30
CA ILE A 171 7.75 -6.89 7.12
C ILE A 171 8.78 -6.54 8.21
N ASP A 172 8.64 -7.11 9.41
CA ASP A 172 9.61 -6.97 10.49
C ASP A 172 10.96 -7.61 10.17
N TRP A 173 11.06 -8.59 9.27
CA TRP A 173 12.35 -9.15 8.87
C TRP A 173 13.21 -8.11 8.17
N ASP A 174 12.63 -7.36 7.24
CA ASP A 174 13.33 -6.30 6.52
C ASP A 174 13.68 -5.14 7.46
N LEU A 175 12.70 -4.70 8.26
CA LEU A 175 12.88 -3.56 9.15
C LEU A 175 13.87 -3.87 10.31
N ASP A 176 13.81 -5.05 10.91
CA ASP A 176 14.66 -5.43 12.04
C ASP A 176 16.01 -6.03 11.62
N ASN A 177 16.14 -6.65 10.44
CA ASN A 177 17.37 -7.37 10.06
C ASN A 177 18.08 -6.81 8.82
N ILE A 178 17.36 -6.30 7.82
CA ILE A 178 17.98 -5.81 6.58
C ILE A 178 18.36 -4.35 6.73
N VAL A 179 17.42 -3.51 7.17
CA VAL A 179 17.56 -2.05 7.14
C VAL A 179 18.26 -1.52 8.38
N SER A 180 18.08 -2.20 9.53
CA SER A 180 18.71 -1.86 10.81
C SER A 180 20.23 -1.98 10.78
N GLN A 181 20.78 -2.77 9.86
CA GLN A 181 22.22 -3.00 9.75
C GLN A 181 22.88 -1.92 8.87
N PRO A 182 24.01 -1.31 9.29
CA PRO A 182 24.70 -0.30 8.49
C PRO A 182 25.33 -0.93 7.24
N CYS A 183 25.12 -0.34 6.06
CA CYS A 183 25.77 -0.80 4.83
C CYS A 183 27.28 -0.50 4.88
N ALA A 184 28.10 -1.40 4.34
CA ALA A 184 29.56 -1.23 4.34
C ALA A 184 30.03 0.02 3.57
N ASN A 185 29.24 0.47 2.59
CA ASN A 185 29.46 1.69 1.81
C ASN A 185 28.86 2.95 2.46
N GLY A 186 28.28 2.84 3.66
CA GLY A 186 27.60 3.94 4.36
C GLY A 186 26.26 4.37 3.76
N ARG A 187 25.80 3.70 2.69
CA ARG A 187 24.51 4.01 2.06
C ARG A 187 23.35 3.59 2.99
N ALA A 188 22.31 4.42 3.02
CA ALA A 188 21.03 4.07 3.58
C ALA A 188 19.95 4.52 2.60
N LEU A 189 19.16 3.58 2.09
CA LEU A 189 18.05 3.91 1.20
C LEU A 189 16.82 4.32 2.01
N PRO A 190 16.03 5.30 1.54
CA PRO A 190 14.68 5.47 2.07
C PRO A 190 13.86 4.22 1.80
N LEU A 191 12.89 3.94 2.68
CA LEU A 191 11.99 2.81 2.57
C LEU A 191 10.58 3.28 2.22
N ILE A 192 9.94 2.56 1.30
CA ILE A 192 8.54 2.74 0.95
C ILE A 192 7.85 1.41 1.26
N VAL A 193 6.92 1.43 2.21
CA VAL A 193 6.04 0.27 2.43
C VAL A 193 4.87 0.40 1.45
N GLU A 194 5.13 0.04 0.20
CA GLU A 194 4.27 0.34 -0.94
C GLU A 194 2.88 -0.26 -0.80
N GLU A 195 2.79 -1.46 -0.24
CA GLU A 195 1.53 -2.16 -0.07
C GLU A 195 1.38 -2.65 1.37
N LEU A 196 0.55 -1.98 2.16
CA LEU A 196 -0.04 -2.54 3.37
C LEU A 196 -1.43 -3.06 3.03
N GLY A 197 -1.68 -4.32 3.33
CA GLY A 197 -2.98 -4.94 3.10
C GLY A 197 -3.36 -5.92 4.19
N THR A 198 -4.65 -5.95 4.52
CA THR A 198 -5.23 -7.04 5.31
C THR A 198 -6.35 -7.71 4.54
N SER A 199 -6.44 -9.02 4.69
CA SER A 199 -7.55 -9.83 4.24
C SER A 199 -8.83 -9.43 4.95
N ARG A 200 -9.97 -9.62 4.27
CA ARG A 200 -11.29 -9.32 4.84
C ARG A 200 -11.56 -10.08 6.14
N ALA A 201 -11.02 -11.28 6.28
CA ALA A 201 -11.03 -12.02 7.53
C ALA A 201 -9.63 -12.53 7.85
N LEU A 202 -9.26 -12.46 9.13
CA LEU A 202 -7.98 -12.93 9.64
C LEU A 202 -8.26 -13.93 10.77
N PRO A 203 -8.23 -15.25 10.51
CA PRO A 203 -8.64 -16.27 11.49
C PRO A 203 -7.97 -16.07 12.86
N GLY A 204 -8.76 -15.96 13.92
CA GLY A 204 -8.26 -15.71 15.27
C GLY A 204 -7.84 -14.26 15.57
N VAL A 205 -8.05 -13.31 14.65
CA VAL A 205 -8.01 -11.86 14.93
C VAL A 205 -9.40 -11.27 14.80
N TYR A 206 -10.04 -11.43 13.64
CA TYR A 206 -11.35 -10.89 13.32
C TYR A 206 -12.01 -11.66 12.17
N THR A 207 -13.33 -11.57 12.06
CA THR A 207 -14.13 -12.19 10.99
C THR A 207 -14.41 -11.23 9.83
N ALA A 208 -15.03 -11.73 8.76
CA ALA A 208 -15.33 -10.96 7.56
C ALA A 208 -16.31 -9.79 7.77
N ASP A 209 -17.01 -9.77 8.90
CA ASP A 209 -18.01 -8.77 9.26
C ASP A 209 -17.53 -7.83 10.37
N ASP A 210 -16.35 -8.09 10.97
CA ASP A 210 -15.77 -7.32 12.07
C ASP A 210 -14.96 -6.12 11.54
N GLU A 211 -15.64 -5.20 10.86
CA GLU A 211 -15.02 -4.09 10.16
C GLU A 211 -14.17 -3.18 11.06
N GLN A 212 -14.60 -2.95 12.30
CA GLN A 212 -13.90 -2.10 13.27
C GLN A 212 -12.60 -2.74 13.76
N ASP A 213 -12.59 -4.05 14.00
CA ASP A 213 -11.36 -4.76 14.39
C ASP A 213 -10.36 -4.82 13.24
N ARG A 214 -10.86 -4.92 12.00
CA ARG A 214 -10.04 -4.72 10.80
C ARG A 214 -9.42 -3.32 10.78
N LEU A 215 -10.21 -2.25 10.91
CA LEU A 215 -9.69 -0.87 10.96
C LEU A 215 -8.63 -0.69 12.06
N ALA A 216 -8.85 -1.28 13.24
CA ALA A 216 -7.88 -1.26 14.34
C ALA A 216 -6.58 -1.99 13.96
N GLN A 217 -6.67 -3.14 13.30
CA GLN A 217 -5.50 -3.89 12.82
C GLN A 217 -4.72 -3.12 11.75
N GLU A 218 -5.40 -2.49 10.80
CA GLU A 218 -4.77 -1.67 9.76
C GLU A 218 -4.09 -0.43 10.34
N THR A 219 -4.76 0.25 11.27
CA THR A 219 -4.18 1.38 12.01
C THR A 219 -2.94 0.95 12.78
N ARG A 220 -2.95 -0.23 13.39
CA ARG A 220 -1.80 -0.81 14.09
C ARG A 220 -0.63 -1.10 13.14
N GLN A 221 -0.87 -1.64 11.95
CA GLN A 221 0.17 -1.85 10.94
C GLN A 221 0.81 -0.52 10.50
N ILE A 222 -0.02 0.49 10.23
CA ILE A 222 0.45 1.84 9.88
C ILE A 222 1.30 2.42 11.01
N GLN A 223 0.85 2.31 12.26
CA GLN A 223 1.63 2.76 13.42
C GLN A 223 2.95 2.02 13.54
N PHE A 224 2.96 0.70 13.34
CA PHE A 224 4.17 -0.10 13.39
C PHE A 224 5.21 0.37 12.37
N VAL A 225 4.87 0.49 11.08
CA VAL A 225 5.85 0.87 10.05
C VAL A 225 6.36 2.30 10.24
N ARG A 226 5.53 3.20 10.79
CA ARG A 226 5.91 4.60 11.06
C ARG A 226 6.91 4.77 12.20
N GLN A 227 7.14 3.74 13.01
CA GLN A 227 8.14 3.77 14.07
C GLN A 227 9.57 3.65 13.53
N PHE A 228 9.74 3.35 12.25
CA PHE A 228 11.05 3.13 11.63
C PHE A 228 11.51 4.39 10.89
N PRO A 229 12.63 5.03 11.31
CA PRO A 229 13.09 6.30 10.72
C PRO A 229 13.40 6.25 9.21
N GLY A 230 13.70 5.07 8.67
CA GLY A 230 13.94 4.92 7.24
C GLY A 230 12.67 4.95 6.38
N VAL A 231 11.48 4.74 6.97
CA VAL A 231 10.20 4.71 6.23
C VAL A 231 9.77 6.12 5.88
N VAL A 232 9.78 6.43 4.58
CA VAL A 232 9.42 7.76 4.04
C VAL A 232 8.01 7.81 3.46
N GLY A 233 7.36 6.66 3.30
CA GLY A 233 6.00 6.56 2.80
C GLY A 233 5.45 5.15 2.96
N PHE A 234 4.12 5.03 2.94
CA PHE A 234 3.43 3.76 2.84
C PHE A 234 2.21 3.91 1.93
N GLY A 235 1.86 2.86 1.22
CA GLY A 235 0.65 2.77 0.40
C GLY A 235 -0.33 1.74 0.96
N VAL A 236 -1.58 1.87 0.53
CA VAL A 236 -2.66 1.00 0.96
C VAL A 236 -3.10 0.09 -0.19
N TRP A 237 -2.96 -1.22 -0.03
CA TRP A 237 -3.50 -2.18 -1.00
C TRP A 237 -4.97 -2.43 -0.67
N ASN A 238 -5.94 -2.25 -1.58
CA ASN A 238 -5.87 -1.48 -2.81
C ASN A 238 -6.75 -0.21 -2.69
N ALA A 239 -6.61 0.71 -3.63
CA ALA A 239 -7.43 1.93 -3.71
C ALA A 239 -8.51 1.84 -4.80
N GLU A 240 -8.78 0.64 -5.31
CA GLU A 240 -9.77 0.44 -6.36
C GLU A 240 -11.17 0.66 -5.79
N SER A 241 -12.02 1.41 -6.49
CA SER A 241 -13.43 1.50 -6.13
C SER A 241 -14.16 0.25 -6.62
N PRO A 242 -15.09 -0.34 -5.85
CA PRO A 242 -15.84 -1.53 -6.29
C PRO A 242 -16.82 -1.20 -7.43
N ARG A 243 -16.88 0.07 -7.85
CA ARG A 243 -17.64 0.56 -9.00
C ARG A 243 -16.84 0.62 -10.30
N LEU A 244 -15.57 0.23 -10.30
CA LEU A 244 -14.88 0.00 -11.56
C LEU A 244 -15.64 -1.08 -12.35
N VAL A 245 -15.87 -0.78 -13.64
CA VAL A 245 -16.67 -1.62 -14.54
C VAL A 245 -16.02 -2.98 -14.78
N ASP A 246 -14.71 -3.07 -14.55
CA ASP A 246 -13.92 -4.28 -14.72
C ASP A 246 -13.75 -5.02 -13.39
N ARG A 247 -14.60 -6.03 -13.15
CA ARG A 247 -14.55 -6.89 -11.96
C ARG A 247 -13.30 -7.77 -11.89
N THR A 248 -12.51 -7.85 -12.97
CA THR A 248 -11.32 -8.71 -13.04
C THR A 248 -10.20 -8.24 -12.10
N PHE A 249 -10.23 -6.96 -11.70
CA PHE A 249 -9.22 -6.34 -10.82
C PHE A 249 -9.71 -6.12 -9.37
N VAL A 250 -11.01 -6.33 -9.12
CA VAL A 250 -11.59 -6.13 -7.78
C VAL A 250 -11.08 -7.20 -6.82
N ASP A 251 -10.16 -6.80 -5.93
CA ASP A 251 -9.72 -7.62 -4.82
C ASP A 251 -10.75 -7.56 -3.67
N VAL A 252 -11.65 -8.55 -3.64
CA VAL A 252 -12.60 -8.75 -2.54
C VAL A 252 -11.98 -9.50 -1.35
N ARG A 253 -10.74 -10.01 -1.51
CA ARG A 253 -10.06 -10.84 -0.52
C ARG A 253 -9.17 -9.99 0.37
N ARG A 254 -8.33 -9.13 -0.21
CA ARG A 254 -7.35 -8.26 0.47
C ARG A 254 -7.60 -6.83 0.07
N GLY A 255 -7.49 -5.92 1.03
CA GLY A 255 -7.83 -4.52 0.77
C GLY A 255 -8.03 -3.76 2.06
N LEU A 256 -7.28 -2.68 2.29
CA LEU A 256 -7.45 -1.84 3.45
C LEU A 256 -8.85 -1.23 3.42
N THR A 257 -9.69 -1.74 4.33
CA THR A 257 -11.15 -1.55 4.44
C THR A 257 -11.96 -1.85 3.19
N SER A 258 -11.84 -3.08 2.67
CA SER A 258 -12.64 -3.64 1.57
C SER A 258 -14.14 -3.38 1.79
N TYR A 259 -14.61 -2.33 1.10
CA TYR A 259 -15.97 -1.98 0.70
C TYR A 259 -17.10 -2.26 1.70
N GLY A 260 -17.03 -1.90 2.98
CA GLY A 260 -18.18 -2.07 3.87
C GLY A 260 -18.61 -3.54 4.09
N SER A 261 -19.72 -3.74 4.81
CA SER A 261 -20.31 -5.07 4.98
C SER A 261 -20.58 -5.73 3.61
N GLY A 262 -20.25 -7.01 3.48
CA GLY A 262 -20.49 -7.74 2.23
C GLY A 262 -19.57 -7.37 1.06
N ALA A 263 -18.60 -6.46 1.23
CA ALA A 263 -17.83 -5.85 0.14
C ALA A 263 -18.69 -5.01 -0.83
N GLN A 264 -19.74 -4.35 -0.33
CA GLN A 264 -20.71 -3.56 -1.12
C GLN A 264 -20.71 -2.03 -0.93
N GLY A 265 -20.03 -1.51 0.08
CA GLY A 265 -19.85 -0.09 0.38
C GLY A 265 -19.06 0.67 -0.69
N GLY A 266 -19.30 1.98 -0.79
CA GLY A 266 -18.78 2.85 -1.86
C GLY A 266 -17.26 3.03 -1.91
N GLY A 267 -16.51 2.47 -0.96
CA GLY A 267 -15.04 2.41 -1.01
C GLY A 267 -14.31 3.73 -0.78
N SER A 268 -14.98 4.79 -0.31
CA SER A 268 -14.32 6.07 0.04
C SER A 268 -15.23 7.02 0.83
N CYS A 269 -14.66 8.02 1.53
CA CYS A 269 -15.44 9.15 2.08
C CYS A 269 -16.19 9.96 1.02
N TYR A 270 -15.82 9.83 -0.26
CA TYR A 270 -16.39 10.60 -1.36
C TYR A 270 -17.59 9.91 -2.05
N ASP A 271 -17.95 8.68 -1.64
CA ASP A 271 -19.04 7.91 -2.26
C ASP A 271 -20.00 7.28 -1.23
N PRO A 272 -21.10 7.99 -0.85
CA PRO A 272 -22.00 7.59 0.22
C PRO A 272 -23.11 6.59 -0.18
N ARG A 273 -22.91 5.76 -1.22
CA ARG A 273 -23.95 4.82 -1.69
C ARG A 273 -23.40 3.39 -1.89
N PRO A 274 -24.16 2.32 -1.62
CA PRO A 274 -25.52 2.27 -1.09
C PRO A 274 -25.60 2.04 0.44
N ASP A 275 -24.60 2.43 1.23
CA ASP A 275 -24.65 2.31 2.70
C ASP A 275 -24.78 3.67 3.41
N PRO A 276 -25.59 3.77 4.48
CA PRO A 276 -26.03 5.06 5.05
C PRO A 276 -25.03 5.72 6.01
N GLY A 277 -23.75 5.31 6.03
CA GLY A 277 -22.75 5.86 6.94
C GLY A 277 -21.33 5.86 6.37
N PRO A 278 -20.39 6.59 6.98
CA PRO A 278 -18.99 6.50 6.61
C PRO A 278 -18.49 5.10 7.00
N GLY A 279 -18.44 4.19 6.03
CA GLY A 279 -17.86 2.86 6.22
C GLY A 279 -16.42 2.96 6.72
N VAL A 280 -15.87 1.86 7.23
CA VAL A 280 -14.51 1.84 7.81
C VAL A 280 -13.44 2.39 6.87
N ARG A 281 -13.62 2.35 5.55
CA ARG A 281 -12.74 3.03 4.59
C ARG A 281 -12.69 4.53 4.74
N CYS A 282 -13.85 5.16 4.93
CA CYS A 282 -13.86 6.59 5.21
C CYS A 282 -13.19 6.88 6.56
N GLN A 283 -13.37 6.01 7.56
CA GLN A 283 -12.68 6.16 8.84
C GLN A 283 -11.16 6.01 8.70
N LEU A 284 -10.68 5.05 7.89
CA LEU A 284 -9.26 4.91 7.57
C LEU A 284 -8.75 6.15 6.83
N GLU A 285 -9.46 6.66 5.83
CA GLU A 285 -9.10 7.90 5.14
C GLU A 285 -9.02 9.09 6.11
N GLN A 286 -9.93 9.18 7.08
CA GLN A 286 -9.88 10.18 8.15
C GLN A 286 -8.67 10.00 9.06
N VAL A 287 -8.35 8.76 9.44
CA VAL A 287 -7.13 8.43 10.21
C VAL A 287 -5.92 8.90 9.42
N LEU A 288 -5.77 8.49 8.15
CA LEU A 288 -4.67 8.85 7.26
C LEU A 288 -4.52 10.37 7.11
N ARG A 289 -5.63 11.11 6.97
CA ARG A 289 -5.62 12.58 6.91
C ARG A 289 -5.27 13.23 8.25
N GLY A 290 -5.61 12.57 9.36
CA GLY A 290 -5.26 12.98 10.72
C GLY A 290 -3.83 12.63 11.11
N LEU A 291 -3.14 11.77 10.35
CA LEU A 291 -1.74 11.45 10.60
C LEU A 291 -0.89 12.68 10.29
N ARG A 292 -0.53 13.42 11.34
CA ARG A 292 0.53 14.41 11.23
C ARG A 292 1.83 13.65 10.98
N PHE A 293 2.41 13.88 9.82
CA PHE A 293 3.75 13.43 9.50
C PHE A 293 4.64 14.66 9.49
N VAL A 294 5.79 14.61 10.15
CA VAL A 294 6.77 15.69 10.03
C VAL A 294 8.08 15.11 9.55
N ARG A 295 8.59 15.69 8.45
CA ARG A 295 9.91 15.38 7.93
C ARG A 295 10.85 16.53 8.27
N VAL A 296 12.00 16.21 8.84
CA VAL A 296 13.09 17.17 9.06
C VAL A 296 14.32 16.73 8.29
N THR A 297 14.91 17.62 7.50
CA THR A 297 16.17 17.34 6.80
C THR A 297 17.34 17.27 7.77
N ASN A 298 18.40 16.57 7.40
CA ASN A 298 19.66 16.69 8.13
C ASN A 298 20.27 18.08 7.94
N ALA A 299 21.12 18.47 8.88
CA ALA A 299 21.98 19.64 8.74
C ALA A 299 23.31 19.38 9.45
N GLU A 300 24.42 19.51 8.71
CA GLU A 300 25.77 19.22 9.20
C GLU A 300 26.64 20.49 9.33
N GLN A 301 26.13 21.62 8.81
CA GLN A 301 26.86 22.88 8.77
C GLN A 301 26.36 23.84 9.84
N TRP A 302 27.27 24.33 10.68
CA TRP A 302 27.01 25.30 11.73
C TRP A 302 27.80 26.59 11.47
N ILE A 303 27.10 27.71 11.34
CA ILE A 303 27.64 29.01 10.95
C ILE A 303 27.73 29.91 12.19
N SER A 304 28.87 30.53 12.44
CA SER A 304 29.04 31.44 13.60
C SER A 304 28.22 32.72 13.43
N LEU A 305 27.51 33.13 14.48
CA LEU A 305 26.79 34.40 14.54
C LEU A 305 27.72 35.57 14.90
N SER A 306 27.27 36.80 14.63
CA SER A 306 28.01 38.02 14.96
C SER A 306 28.36 38.08 16.44
N GLY A 307 29.64 38.31 16.76
CA GLY A 307 30.16 38.31 18.13
C GLY A 307 30.73 36.97 18.61
N SER A 308 30.70 35.94 17.76
CA SER A 308 31.27 34.61 18.07
C SER A 308 32.69 34.44 17.53
N SER A 309 33.47 33.56 18.14
CA SER A 309 34.81 33.19 17.66
C SER A 309 34.71 32.40 16.35
N THR A 310 35.41 32.86 15.31
CA THR A 310 35.40 32.28 13.95
C THR A 310 36.47 31.20 13.73
N ASP A 311 37.37 30.98 14.70
CA ASP A 311 38.61 30.23 14.45
C ASP A 311 38.38 28.73 14.16
N THR A 312 37.32 28.13 14.72
CA THR A 312 36.88 26.76 14.41
C THR A 312 35.36 26.63 14.55
N PRO A 313 34.59 26.28 13.51
CA PRO A 313 33.14 26.09 13.66
C PRO A 313 32.81 24.90 14.59
N LEU A 314 31.61 24.90 15.15
CA LEU A 314 31.09 23.71 15.81
C LEU A 314 30.94 22.58 14.78
N VAL A 315 31.15 21.34 15.23
CA VAL A 315 31.00 20.14 14.39
C VAL A 315 29.83 19.35 14.94
N GLY A 316 28.84 19.03 14.11
CA GLY A 316 27.67 18.32 14.56
C GLY A 316 26.65 18.12 13.47
N ALA A 317 25.65 17.31 13.77
CA ALA A 317 24.55 17.03 12.86
C ALA A 317 23.20 17.08 13.60
N VAL A 318 22.19 17.61 12.93
CA VAL A 318 20.78 17.33 13.27
C VAL A 318 20.40 16.02 12.60
N ASP A 319 19.93 15.05 13.38
CA ASP A 319 19.51 13.76 12.83
C ASP A 319 18.26 13.98 11.96
N PRO A 320 18.18 13.33 10.79
CA PRO A 320 16.95 13.36 10.00
C PRO A 320 15.84 12.67 10.80
N LEU A 321 14.66 13.28 10.78
CA LEU A 321 13.49 12.73 11.47
C LEU A 321 12.36 12.51 10.46
N SER A 322 11.81 11.30 10.50
CA SER A 322 10.51 10.96 9.96
C SER A 322 9.70 10.41 11.12
N SER A 323 8.79 11.20 11.68
CA SER A 323 7.89 10.63 12.67
C SER A 323 6.52 11.30 12.64
N GLY A 324 5.56 10.51 13.08
CA GLY A 324 4.35 11.02 13.67
C GLY A 324 3.70 9.89 14.42
N ASP A 325 3.53 10.03 15.72
CA ASP A 325 2.56 9.19 16.41
C ASP A 325 1.16 9.79 16.17
N VAL A 326 0.11 8.96 16.14
CA VAL A 326 -1.28 9.40 15.84
C VAL A 326 -1.82 10.35 16.91
N GLY A 327 -1.12 10.49 18.04
CA GLY A 327 -1.44 11.44 19.10
C GLY A 327 -0.23 12.26 19.57
N ALA A 328 0.86 12.30 18.81
CA ALA A 328 2.00 13.12 19.17
C ALA A 328 1.59 14.59 19.22
N THR A 329 1.74 15.22 20.39
CA THR A 329 1.63 16.67 20.55
C THR A 329 2.98 17.35 20.39
N THR A 330 4.07 16.57 20.45
CA THR A 330 5.44 17.05 20.30
C THR A 330 6.22 16.22 19.27
N LEU A 331 7.17 16.87 18.61
CA LEU A 331 8.12 16.26 17.70
C LEU A 331 9.49 16.27 18.37
N SER A 332 10.05 15.08 18.61
CA SER A 332 11.38 14.98 19.22
C SER A 332 12.47 15.11 18.16
N LEU A 333 13.18 16.24 18.14
CA LEU A 333 14.29 16.48 17.22
C LEU A 333 15.62 16.20 17.94
N THR A 334 16.40 15.25 17.43
CA THR A 334 17.68 14.86 18.03
C THR A 334 18.86 15.24 17.15
N GLY A 335 20.05 15.23 17.74
CA GLY A 335 21.29 15.38 17.02
C GLY A 335 22.49 15.32 17.95
N TRP A 336 23.63 15.72 17.44
CA TRP A 336 24.85 15.87 18.22
C TRP A 336 25.63 17.10 17.80
N LEU A 337 26.36 17.69 18.73
CA LEU A 337 27.16 18.89 18.51
C LEU A 337 28.37 18.90 19.45
N THR A 338 29.55 19.15 18.89
CA THR A 338 30.80 19.29 19.64
C THR A 338 31.48 20.61 19.31
N ASP A 339 32.10 21.22 20.33
CA ASP A 339 33.05 22.30 20.14
C ASP A 339 34.46 21.69 20.03
N PRO A 340 35.10 21.70 18.86
CA PRO A 340 36.41 21.09 18.68
C PRO A 340 37.52 21.76 19.52
N ASN A 341 37.28 22.97 20.05
CA ASN A 341 38.27 23.71 20.83
C ASN A 341 38.23 23.42 22.33
N THR A 342 37.34 22.54 22.82
CA THR A 342 37.28 22.18 24.25
C THR A 342 38.22 21.03 24.62
N GLY A 343 39.15 20.67 23.73
CA GLY A 343 39.87 19.40 23.68
C GLY A 343 40.67 18.95 24.92
N ASP A 344 40.65 19.65 26.05
CA ASP A 344 41.32 19.21 27.29
C ASP A 344 40.72 19.80 28.60
N SER A 345 39.67 20.64 28.54
CA SER A 345 39.10 21.28 29.73
C SER A 345 37.66 20.84 29.99
N ASN A 346 37.32 20.61 31.26
CA ASN A 346 35.96 20.37 31.82
C ASN A 346 34.95 21.51 31.53
N THR A 347 35.23 22.40 30.59
CA THR A 347 34.32 23.44 30.09
C THR A 347 33.25 22.78 29.23
N ALA A 348 31.99 22.94 29.62
CA ALA A 348 30.84 22.48 28.85
C ALA A 348 30.92 23.08 27.43
N GLY A 349 31.06 22.22 26.41
CA GLY A 349 31.27 22.68 25.03
C GLY A 349 30.09 23.44 24.47
N VAL A 350 28.89 22.86 24.56
CA VAL A 350 27.62 23.51 24.22
C VAL A 350 26.79 23.56 25.50
N ASP A 351 26.41 24.76 25.94
CA ASP A 351 25.66 24.96 27.19
C ASP A 351 24.18 25.31 26.96
N GLY A 352 23.82 25.65 25.72
CA GLY A 352 22.43 25.86 25.34
C GLY A 352 22.20 25.63 23.86
N LEU A 353 20.99 25.19 23.53
CA LEU A 353 20.55 25.05 22.15
C LEU A 353 19.07 25.41 22.07
N SER A 354 18.70 26.32 21.17
CA SER A 354 17.33 26.82 21.00
C SER A 354 16.88 26.67 19.55
N VAL A 355 15.58 26.50 19.32
CA VAL A 355 15.01 26.33 17.98
C VAL A 355 13.88 27.33 17.75
N TYR A 356 13.85 27.88 16.53
CA TYR A 356 12.98 28.97 16.10
C TYR A 356 12.30 28.59 14.79
N LEU A 357 11.08 29.08 14.57
CA LEU A 357 10.37 28.95 13.30
C LEU A 357 10.79 30.07 12.34
N GLY A 358 11.25 29.71 11.14
CA GLY A 358 11.73 30.64 10.12
C GLY A 358 13.22 30.96 10.22
N ASN A 359 13.66 31.95 9.45
CA ASN A 359 15.09 32.19 9.17
C ASN A 359 15.71 33.30 10.02
N ASP A 360 14.86 34.08 10.70
CA ASP A 360 15.29 35.22 11.48
C ASP A 360 14.89 35.03 12.96
N PRO A 361 15.83 34.56 13.80
CA PRO A 361 15.59 34.34 15.21
C PRO A 361 15.39 35.65 16.01
N ALA A 362 15.67 36.82 15.42
CA ALA A 362 15.45 38.10 16.09
C ALA A 362 13.96 38.49 16.13
N ILE A 363 13.15 37.93 15.23
CA ILE A 363 11.71 38.21 15.11
C ILE A 363 10.84 37.01 15.42
N ALA A 364 11.38 35.79 15.32
CA ALA A 364 10.65 34.56 15.59
C ALA A 364 10.68 34.21 17.09
N PRO A 365 9.55 33.78 17.69
CA PRO A 365 9.55 33.23 19.03
C PRO A 365 10.35 31.91 19.08
N THR A 366 10.99 31.65 20.21
CA THR A 366 11.61 30.34 20.48
C THR A 366 10.52 29.29 20.60
N LEU A 367 10.59 28.24 19.77
CA LEU A 367 9.68 27.10 19.83
C LEU A 367 10.04 26.16 21.00
N ALA A 368 11.33 25.87 21.17
CA ALA A 368 11.82 24.99 22.23
C ALA A 368 13.29 25.27 22.57
N THR A 369 13.71 24.75 23.72
CA THR A 369 15.12 24.68 24.15
C THR A 369 15.51 23.23 24.36
N ALA A 370 16.70 22.84 23.90
CA ALA A 370 17.12 21.44 23.94
C ALA A 370 17.61 21.01 25.32
N HIS A 371 17.44 19.72 25.60
CA HIS A 371 18.26 19.00 26.56
C HIS A 371 19.61 18.66 25.91
N VAL A 372 20.67 19.39 26.27
CA VAL A 372 22.04 19.14 25.80
C VAL A 372 22.79 18.20 26.76
N GLY A 373 23.90 17.61 26.29
CA GLY A 373 24.72 16.73 27.13
C GLY A 373 24.18 15.30 27.19
N LEU A 374 23.46 14.84 26.16
CA LEU A 374 22.95 13.48 26.06
C LEU A 374 24.03 12.52 25.53
N PRO A 375 24.10 11.27 26.03
CA PRO A 375 25.04 10.28 25.52
C PRO A 375 24.72 9.90 24.07
N ARG A 376 25.75 9.76 23.24
CA ARG A 376 25.67 9.31 21.83
C ARG A 376 26.73 8.25 21.58
N ALA A 377 26.32 7.00 21.38
CA ALA A 377 27.23 5.87 21.21
C ALA A 377 27.93 5.86 19.83
N ASP A 378 27.31 6.52 18.85
CA ASP A 378 27.75 6.65 17.47
C ASP A 378 28.80 7.77 17.27
N VAL A 379 29.04 8.61 18.28
CA VAL A 379 29.95 9.77 18.20
C VAL A 379 31.09 9.62 19.20
N THR A 380 32.31 9.45 18.69
CA THR A 380 33.51 9.17 19.50
C THR A 380 34.21 10.43 20.04
N ALA A 381 33.72 11.63 19.70
CA ALA A 381 34.50 12.87 19.75
C ALA A 381 34.42 13.69 21.05
N ALA A 382 33.50 13.41 21.98
CA ALA A 382 33.38 14.14 23.26
C ALA A 382 32.54 13.38 24.30
N ALA A 383 32.61 13.79 25.58
CA ALA A 383 31.68 13.32 26.60
C ALA A 383 30.27 13.90 26.33
N ASN A 384 29.34 13.04 25.92
CA ASN A 384 27.91 13.32 25.74
C ASN A 384 27.58 14.48 24.77
N PRO A 385 27.88 14.35 23.46
CA PRO A 385 27.65 15.41 22.48
C PRO A 385 26.19 15.56 22.04
N GLY A 386 25.29 14.70 22.54
CA GLY A 386 23.91 14.64 22.06
C GLY A 386 23.03 15.79 22.56
N PHE A 387 22.01 16.10 21.78
CA PHE A 387 20.91 16.96 22.18
C PHE A 387 19.55 16.39 21.75
N ALA A 388 18.49 16.84 22.41
CA ALA A 388 17.11 16.58 22.01
C ALA A 388 16.20 17.80 22.29
N PHE A 389 15.31 18.13 21.37
CA PHE A 389 14.21 19.08 21.56
C PHE A 389 12.88 18.35 21.57
N ASP A 390 11.89 18.87 22.30
CA ASP A 390 10.49 18.52 22.11
C ASP A 390 9.75 19.73 21.51
N LEU A 391 9.56 19.70 20.19
CA LEU A 391 8.90 20.78 19.45
C LEU A 391 7.37 20.62 19.52
N PRO A 392 6.60 21.64 19.93
CA PRO A 392 5.14 21.58 19.87
C PRO A 392 4.65 21.49 18.42
N LEU A 393 3.97 20.38 18.09
CA LEU A 393 3.53 20.07 16.71
C LEU A 393 2.41 20.99 16.22
N ASP A 394 1.67 21.63 17.13
CA ASP A 394 0.64 22.62 16.84
C ASP A 394 1.20 24.00 16.49
N GLU A 395 2.47 24.27 16.81
CA GLU A 395 3.17 25.49 16.42
C GLU A 395 3.87 25.38 15.05
N LEU A 396 3.97 24.17 14.49
CA LEU A 396 4.52 23.97 13.14
C LEU A 396 3.43 24.18 12.07
N PRO A 397 3.61 25.10 11.12
CA PRO A 397 2.65 25.32 10.05
C PRO A 397 2.58 24.11 9.12
N ALA A 398 1.42 23.91 8.48
CA ALA A 398 1.31 22.95 7.40
C ALA A 398 1.98 23.52 6.14
N GLY A 399 2.86 22.74 5.51
CA GLY A 399 3.64 23.14 4.34
C GLY A 399 5.11 22.75 4.46
N VAL A 400 5.95 23.47 3.73
CA VAL A 400 7.40 23.42 3.84
C VAL A 400 7.84 24.69 4.55
N ASP A 401 8.47 24.54 5.70
CA ASP A 401 9.01 25.62 6.51
C ASP A 401 10.48 25.35 6.86
N GLN A 402 11.13 26.33 7.47
CA GLN A 402 12.51 26.23 7.92
C GLN A 402 12.54 26.39 9.45
N LEU A 403 13.28 25.52 10.13
CA LEU A 403 13.62 25.69 11.54
C LEU A 403 15.06 26.18 11.63
N THR A 404 15.28 27.23 12.42
CA THR A 404 16.62 27.73 12.74
C THR A 404 17.00 27.28 14.13
N LEU A 405 18.13 26.58 14.24
CA LEU A 405 18.68 26.12 15.52
C LEU A 405 19.88 27.00 15.87
N ILE A 406 19.92 27.51 17.10
CA ILE A 406 21.04 28.30 17.63
C ILE A 406 21.67 27.58 18.81
N ALA A 407 22.93 27.18 18.64
CA ALA A 407 23.77 26.64 19.69
C ALA A 407 24.53 27.78 20.37
N HIS A 408 24.63 27.72 21.69
CA HIS A 408 25.38 28.64 22.52
C HIS A 408 26.55 27.93 23.19
N THR A 409 27.66 28.65 23.27
CA THR A 409 28.81 28.28 24.10
C THR A 409 29.25 29.51 24.89
N SER A 410 29.34 29.38 26.21
CA SER A 410 29.77 30.45 27.11
C SER A 410 31.13 31.05 26.75
N ALA A 411 32.03 30.25 26.17
CA ALA A 411 33.39 30.69 25.84
C ALA A 411 33.50 31.37 24.48
N ARG A 412 32.65 31.01 23.51
CA ARG A 412 32.93 31.32 22.10
C ARG A 412 31.74 31.93 21.35
N GLY A 413 30.55 32.03 21.94
CA GLY A 413 29.41 32.76 21.36
C GLY A 413 28.27 31.86 20.91
N ALA A 414 27.76 32.09 19.70
CA ALA A 414 26.60 31.38 19.15
C ALA A 414 26.80 30.93 17.70
N TRP A 415 26.24 29.78 17.34
CA TRP A 415 26.26 29.23 16.00
C TRP A 415 24.86 28.86 15.58
N GLN A 416 24.56 29.02 14.31
CA GLN A 416 23.28 28.67 13.74
C GLN A 416 23.40 27.55 12.72
N THR A 417 22.37 26.72 12.65
CA THR A 417 22.10 25.85 11.51
C THR A 417 20.61 25.94 11.15
N SER A 418 20.26 25.42 9.98
CA SER A 418 18.87 25.38 9.54
C SER A 418 18.51 24.02 8.99
N VAL A 419 17.31 23.58 9.32
CA VAL A 419 16.71 22.36 8.76
C VAL A 419 15.39 22.73 8.09
N THR A 420 15.07 22.05 7.00
CA THR A 420 13.76 22.15 6.38
C THR A 420 12.82 21.20 7.12
N VAL A 421 11.67 21.72 7.53
CA VAL A 421 10.59 20.94 8.13
C VAL A 421 9.42 20.88 7.14
N VAL A 422 8.88 19.68 6.92
CA VAL A 422 7.72 19.47 6.05
C VAL A 422 6.60 18.86 6.88
N VAL A 423 5.50 19.59 6.99
CA VAL A 423 4.25 19.14 7.62
C VAL A 423 3.19 19.04 6.51
N PRO A 424 2.83 17.85 6.01
CA PRO A 424 1.89 17.71 4.90
C PRO A 424 0.55 18.38 5.21
N ASN A 425 0.06 19.17 4.25
CA ASN A 425 -1.31 19.66 4.26
C ASN A 425 -2.15 18.77 3.34
N LEU A 426 -2.89 17.82 3.91
CA LEU A 426 -3.79 16.95 3.14
C LEU A 426 -5.16 17.60 2.87
N GLY A 427 -5.32 18.88 3.20
CA GLY A 427 -6.59 19.61 3.16
C GLY A 427 -7.50 19.26 4.34
N SER A 428 -8.59 20.01 4.48
CA SER A 428 -9.64 19.66 5.44
C SER A 428 -10.22 18.30 5.11
N VAL A 429 -10.45 17.46 6.13
CA VAL A 429 -11.36 16.31 5.99
C VAL A 429 -12.65 16.86 5.40
N PRO A 430 -13.12 16.37 4.24
CA PRO A 430 -14.40 16.79 3.70
C PRO A 430 -15.44 16.65 4.80
N SER A 431 -16.15 17.73 5.12
CA SER A 431 -17.27 17.62 6.04
C SER A 431 -18.17 16.53 5.50
N LEU A 432 -18.36 15.45 6.28
CA LEU A 432 -19.33 14.42 5.95
C LEU A 432 -20.61 15.18 5.57
N PRO A 433 -21.22 14.93 4.39
CA PRO A 433 -22.48 15.55 4.09
C PRO A 433 -23.37 15.24 5.29
N VAL A 434 -23.83 16.29 5.97
CA VAL A 434 -24.81 16.15 7.04
C VAL A 434 -25.95 15.43 6.34
N VAL A 435 -26.09 14.14 6.61
CA VAL A 435 -27.28 13.41 6.27
C VAL A 435 -28.31 14.08 7.14
N ALA A 436 -28.94 15.14 6.60
CA ALA A 436 -30.14 15.70 7.18
C ALA A 436 -30.99 14.48 7.49
N PRO A 437 -31.46 14.30 8.75
CA PRO A 437 -32.29 13.16 9.07
C PRO A 437 -33.34 13.15 7.99
N VAL A 438 -33.25 12.15 7.11
CA VAL A 438 -34.20 12.01 6.04
C VAL A 438 -35.46 11.81 6.86
N SER A 439 -36.30 12.86 6.93
CA SER A 439 -37.66 12.69 7.34
C SER A 439 -38.12 11.60 6.41
N VAL A 440 -38.22 10.39 6.94
CA VAL A 440 -38.73 9.24 6.21
C VAL A 440 -40.19 9.61 6.01
N ALA A 441 -40.43 10.42 4.98
CA ALA A 441 -41.68 10.37 4.28
C ALA A 441 -41.87 8.87 4.01
N PRO A 442 -43.00 8.28 4.44
CA PRO A 442 -43.27 6.89 4.13
C PRO A 442 -43.01 6.74 2.63
N PRO A 443 -42.22 5.73 2.22
CA PRO A 443 -41.75 5.64 0.86
C PRO A 443 -42.98 5.76 -0.05
N PRO A 444 -42.95 6.61 -1.10
CA PRO A 444 -43.94 6.45 -2.16
C PRO A 444 -43.83 4.99 -2.56
N ALA A 445 -44.95 4.26 -2.50
CA ALA A 445 -44.98 2.83 -2.75
C ALA A 445 -44.24 2.56 -4.06
N LEU A 446 -42.98 2.13 -3.94
CA LEU A 446 -42.20 1.64 -5.05
C LEU A 446 -42.93 0.38 -5.46
N ALA A 447 -43.42 0.37 -6.70
CA ALA A 447 -43.86 -0.86 -7.31
C ALA A 447 -42.76 -1.91 -7.04
N PRO A 448 -43.11 -3.09 -6.50
CA PRO A 448 -42.13 -4.11 -6.18
C PRO A 448 -41.25 -4.32 -7.41
N ALA A 449 -39.93 -4.35 -7.20
CA ALA A 449 -39.04 -4.88 -8.20
C ALA A 449 -39.62 -6.22 -8.65
N PRO A 450 -39.73 -6.48 -9.96
CA PRO A 450 -40.22 -7.77 -10.43
C PRO A 450 -39.37 -8.84 -9.74
N GLY A 451 -40.02 -9.72 -8.98
CA GLY A 451 -39.35 -10.81 -8.29
C GLY A 451 -38.58 -11.69 -9.29
N PRO A 452 -37.72 -12.58 -8.78
CA PRO A 452 -37.04 -13.56 -9.63
C PRO A 452 -38.09 -14.26 -10.50
N GLN A 453 -37.80 -14.40 -11.80
CA GLN A 453 -38.73 -15.05 -12.72
C GLN A 453 -38.75 -16.56 -12.51
N ALA A 454 -37.81 -17.08 -11.72
CA ALA A 454 -37.71 -18.48 -11.37
C ALA A 454 -37.51 -18.72 -9.86
N GLU A 455 -37.97 -19.89 -9.38
CA GLU A 455 -37.81 -20.35 -8.00
C GLU A 455 -37.45 -21.85 -7.98
N ILE A 456 -36.64 -22.27 -7.00
CA ILE A 456 -36.39 -23.70 -6.75
C ILE A 456 -37.46 -24.21 -5.77
N ASP A 457 -38.38 -25.02 -6.26
CA ASP A 457 -39.43 -25.64 -5.44
C ASP A 457 -38.86 -26.79 -4.60
N TYR A 458 -37.86 -27.51 -5.13
CA TYR A 458 -37.19 -28.61 -4.42
C TYR A 458 -35.79 -28.88 -4.99
N PRO A 459 -34.77 -29.22 -4.18
CA PRO A 459 -34.79 -29.24 -2.71
C PRO A 459 -34.89 -27.83 -2.10
N GLN A 460 -35.11 -27.73 -0.79
CA GLN A 460 -35.04 -26.48 -0.02
C GLN A 460 -33.66 -26.30 0.66
N PRO A 461 -33.22 -25.07 1.00
CA PRO A 461 -31.90 -24.85 1.58
C PRO A 461 -31.65 -25.69 2.84
N GLY A 462 -30.56 -26.45 2.85
CA GLY A 462 -30.17 -27.34 3.94
C GLY A 462 -30.85 -28.71 3.96
N GLU A 463 -31.70 -29.02 2.98
CA GLU A 463 -32.45 -30.28 2.94
C GLU A 463 -31.54 -31.49 2.69
N HIS A 464 -31.94 -32.63 3.26
CA HIS A 464 -31.25 -33.91 3.07
C HIS A 464 -31.84 -34.67 1.87
N VAL A 465 -31.06 -34.83 0.81
CA VAL A 465 -31.49 -35.51 -0.42
C VAL A 465 -30.74 -36.83 -0.64
N ALA A 466 -31.36 -37.76 -1.37
CA ALA A 466 -30.68 -38.98 -1.82
C ALA A 466 -29.61 -38.64 -2.88
N ARG A 467 -28.64 -39.54 -3.09
CA ARG A 467 -27.60 -39.38 -4.12
C ARG A 467 -28.13 -39.07 -5.52
N ASN A 468 -29.26 -39.67 -5.89
CA ASN A 468 -30.00 -39.39 -7.11
C ASN A 468 -31.31 -38.75 -6.72
N PHE A 469 -31.53 -37.51 -7.14
CA PHE A 469 -32.73 -36.75 -6.82
C PHE A 469 -33.14 -35.89 -8.02
N VAL A 470 -34.28 -35.23 -7.90
CA VAL A 470 -34.77 -34.30 -8.92
C VAL A 470 -34.72 -32.90 -8.33
N VAL A 471 -34.21 -31.94 -9.08
CA VAL A 471 -34.39 -30.52 -8.78
C VAL A 471 -35.66 -30.06 -9.51
N GLU A 472 -36.60 -29.52 -8.77
CA GLU A 472 -37.84 -28.95 -9.30
C GLU A 472 -37.71 -27.41 -9.31
N VAL A 473 -37.80 -26.81 -10.49
CA VAL A 473 -37.62 -25.38 -10.71
C VAL A 473 -38.86 -24.83 -11.37
N ASN A 474 -39.51 -23.85 -10.76
CA ASN A 474 -40.60 -23.11 -11.36
C ASN A 474 -40.03 -21.92 -12.14
N ALA A 475 -39.88 -22.04 -13.45
CA ALA A 475 -39.28 -21.03 -14.33
C ALA A 475 -40.10 -20.84 -15.63
N PRO A 476 -41.21 -20.08 -15.61
CA PRO A 476 -41.99 -19.77 -16.81
C PRO A 476 -41.14 -19.19 -17.94
N GLY A 477 -41.20 -19.81 -19.12
CA GLY A 477 -40.49 -19.34 -20.31
C GLY A 477 -39.01 -19.73 -20.38
N ALA A 478 -38.51 -20.55 -19.46
CA ALA A 478 -37.19 -21.14 -19.59
C ALA A 478 -37.12 -22.06 -20.82
N GLY A 479 -36.03 -21.99 -21.58
CA GLY A 479 -35.72 -22.92 -22.67
C GLY A 479 -34.84 -24.08 -22.21
N ARG A 480 -34.02 -23.86 -21.17
CA ARG A 480 -33.07 -24.85 -20.65
C ARG A 480 -32.79 -24.58 -19.18
N VAL A 481 -32.64 -25.66 -18.40
CA VAL A 481 -32.15 -25.60 -17.02
C VAL A 481 -30.95 -26.55 -16.88
N ASP A 482 -29.83 -26.01 -16.39
CA ASP A 482 -28.60 -26.75 -16.11
C ASP A 482 -28.26 -26.64 -14.61
N VAL A 483 -27.77 -27.72 -14.01
CA VAL A 483 -27.42 -27.77 -12.58
C VAL A 483 -25.95 -28.17 -12.43
N PHE A 484 -25.18 -27.34 -11.74
CA PHE A 484 -23.77 -27.53 -11.47
C PHE A 484 -23.51 -27.73 -9.97
N LEU A 485 -22.43 -28.45 -9.64
CA LEU A 485 -21.86 -28.50 -8.30
C LEU A 485 -20.67 -27.55 -8.20
N ASP A 486 -20.42 -27.06 -6.99
CA ASP A 486 -19.28 -26.20 -6.66
C ASP A 486 -17.96 -26.61 -7.34
N PRO A 487 -17.22 -25.64 -7.91
CA PRO A 487 -17.57 -24.21 -8.02
C PRO A 487 -18.68 -23.95 -9.08
N ASP A 488 -19.16 -22.71 -9.25
CA ASP A 488 -20.18 -22.39 -10.27
C ASP A 488 -19.70 -22.73 -11.72
N ARG A 489 -20.61 -22.84 -12.70
CA ARG A 489 -20.29 -23.12 -14.13
C ARG A 489 -19.17 -22.23 -14.64
N ASP A 490 -19.29 -20.92 -14.41
CA ASP A 490 -18.36 -19.91 -14.92
C ASP A 490 -17.01 -19.93 -14.18
N GLN A 491 -16.90 -20.77 -13.16
CA GLN A 491 -15.68 -21.03 -12.37
C GLN A 491 -15.19 -22.49 -12.52
N GLY A 492 -15.69 -23.24 -13.51
CA GLY A 492 -15.26 -24.61 -13.79
C GLY A 492 -16.08 -25.70 -13.08
N GLY A 493 -17.31 -25.39 -12.67
CA GLY A 493 -18.23 -26.31 -12.03
C GLY A 493 -18.56 -27.58 -12.83
N HIS A 494 -18.91 -28.64 -12.11
CA HIS A 494 -19.27 -29.92 -12.73
C HIS A 494 -20.78 -30.00 -13.01
N LEU A 495 -21.17 -30.14 -14.28
CA LEU A 495 -22.58 -30.33 -14.69
C LEU A 495 -23.09 -31.68 -14.17
N VAL A 496 -24.14 -31.65 -13.35
CA VAL A 496 -24.74 -32.84 -12.72
C VAL A 496 -26.17 -33.13 -13.15
N GLY A 497 -26.81 -32.20 -13.85
CA GLY A 497 -28.13 -32.38 -14.45
C GLY A 497 -28.41 -31.31 -15.50
N SER A 498 -29.15 -31.68 -16.54
CA SER A 498 -29.60 -30.75 -17.59
C SER A 498 -30.93 -31.20 -18.15
N THR A 499 -31.81 -30.26 -18.46
CA THR A 499 -33.06 -30.54 -19.18
C THR A 499 -33.40 -29.43 -20.16
N LEU A 500 -33.89 -29.82 -21.33
CA LEU A 500 -34.45 -28.90 -22.32
C LEU A 500 -35.96 -28.81 -22.11
N VAL A 501 -36.48 -27.60 -22.09
CA VAL A 501 -37.91 -27.37 -21.90
C VAL A 501 -38.59 -27.42 -23.27
N ALA A 502 -39.33 -28.49 -23.53
CA ALA A 502 -39.96 -28.74 -24.82
C ALA A 502 -41.13 -27.79 -25.14
N SER A 503 -41.71 -27.13 -24.13
CA SER A 503 -42.83 -26.21 -24.29
C SER A 503 -42.64 -24.97 -23.41
N PRO A 504 -42.71 -23.75 -23.97
CA PRO A 504 -42.60 -22.51 -23.19
C PRO A 504 -43.76 -22.29 -22.20
N GLN A 505 -44.80 -23.14 -22.24
CA GLN A 505 -45.91 -23.13 -21.28
C GLN A 505 -45.63 -23.95 -20.01
N THR A 506 -44.56 -24.75 -20.00
CA THR A 506 -44.17 -25.50 -18.81
C THR A 506 -43.53 -24.56 -17.80
N THR A 507 -44.14 -24.42 -16.64
CA THR A 507 -43.59 -23.60 -15.54
C THR A 507 -42.72 -24.44 -14.62
N LEU A 508 -43.16 -25.64 -14.25
CA LEU A 508 -42.40 -26.56 -13.40
C LEU A 508 -41.51 -27.49 -14.23
N ILE A 509 -40.21 -27.37 -14.01
CA ILE A 509 -39.15 -28.09 -14.73
C ILE A 509 -38.46 -29.04 -13.76
N ARG A 510 -38.26 -30.27 -14.20
CA ARG A 510 -37.65 -31.34 -13.39
C ARG A 510 -36.31 -31.74 -13.98
N VAL A 511 -35.24 -31.56 -13.22
CA VAL A 511 -33.87 -31.90 -13.62
C VAL A 511 -33.40 -33.06 -12.75
N ALA A 512 -33.12 -34.22 -13.35
CA ALA A 512 -32.49 -35.33 -12.62
C ALA A 512 -31.03 -34.98 -12.32
N VAL A 513 -30.63 -35.10 -11.05
CA VAL A 513 -29.31 -34.74 -10.54
C VAL A 513 -28.69 -35.93 -9.82
N THR A 514 -27.40 -36.18 -10.11
CA THR A 514 -26.56 -37.11 -9.36
C THR A 514 -25.44 -36.34 -8.67
N ALA A 515 -25.38 -36.36 -7.34
CA ALA A 515 -24.39 -35.61 -6.57
C ALA A 515 -23.55 -36.52 -5.65
N PRO A 516 -22.30 -36.14 -5.27
CA PRO A 516 -21.50 -36.88 -4.29
C PRO A 516 -22.09 -36.74 -2.88
N LEU A 517 -21.79 -37.71 -2.00
CA LEU A 517 -22.22 -37.67 -0.60
C LEU A 517 -21.57 -36.48 0.15
N GLY A 518 -22.32 -35.84 1.04
CA GLY A 518 -21.84 -34.72 1.86
C GLY A 518 -22.59 -33.41 1.63
N ALA A 519 -22.11 -32.34 2.26
CA ALA A 519 -22.63 -31.00 2.04
C ALA A 519 -22.09 -30.45 0.70
N THR A 520 -22.97 -29.86 -0.11
CA THR A 520 -22.62 -29.28 -1.41
C THR A 520 -23.60 -28.16 -1.79
N THR A 521 -23.19 -27.25 -2.67
CA THR A 521 -24.07 -26.22 -3.24
C THR A 521 -24.42 -26.57 -4.67
N LEU A 522 -25.70 -26.47 -5.01
CA LEU A 522 -26.16 -26.53 -6.40
C LEU A 522 -26.23 -25.11 -6.97
N HIS A 523 -25.70 -24.93 -8.17
CA HIS A 523 -25.87 -23.72 -8.99
C HIS A 523 -26.80 -24.06 -10.16
N VAL A 524 -28.00 -23.48 -10.16
CA VAL A 524 -29.07 -23.76 -11.12
C VAL A 524 -29.17 -22.62 -12.12
N HIS A 525 -28.68 -22.87 -13.33
CA HIS A 525 -28.70 -21.94 -14.45
C HIS A 525 -29.96 -22.11 -15.28
N ILE A 526 -30.68 -21.01 -15.49
CA ILE A 526 -31.98 -20.99 -16.15
C ILE A 526 -31.87 -20.06 -17.34
N SER A 527 -31.80 -20.63 -18.55
CA SER A 527 -31.67 -19.86 -19.79
C SER A 527 -33.04 -19.66 -20.44
N SER A 528 -33.44 -18.40 -20.68
CA SER A 528 -34.64 -18.07 -21.45
C SER A 528 -34.33 -17.99 -22.93
N SER A 529 -34.97 -18.86 -23.73
CA SER A 529 -34.86 -18.80 -25.19
C SER A 529 -35.59 -17.59 -25.80
N LEU A 530 -36.55 -17.01 -25.06
CA LEU A 530 -37.37 -15.89 -25.52
C LEU A 530 -36.73 -14.53 -25.24
N GLN A 531 -36.02 -14.40 -24.12
CA GLN A 531 -35.44 -13.13 -23.67
C GLN A 531 -33.92 -13.04 -23.86
N GLY A 532 -33.24 -14.16 -24.17
CA GLY A 532 -31.78 -14.20 -24.25
C GLY A 532 -31.09 -13.90 -22.91
N SER A 533 -31.84 -14.00 -21.81
CA SER A 533 -31.39 -13.79 -20.44
C SER A 533 -31.10 -15.13 -19.75
N GLU A 534 -30.20 -15.07 -18.77
CA GLU A 534 -29.86 -16.18 -17.89
C GLU A 534 -30.03 -15.73 -16.43
N GLU A 535 -30.68 -16.57 -15.63
CA GLU A 535 -30.83 -16.40 -14.18
C GLU A 535 -30.11 -17.56 -13.47
N VAL A 536 -29.42 -17.27 -12.37
CA VAL A 536 -28.68 -18.27 -11.58
C VAL A 536 -29.23 -18.29 -10.17
N LEU A 537 -29.72 -19.46 -9.74
CA LEU A 537 -30.20 -19.71 -8.39
C LEU A 537 -29.22 -20.63 -7.66
N THR A 538 -28.92 -20.33 -6.40
CA THR A 538 -27.98 -21.12 -5.60
C THR A 538 -28.66 -21.73 -4.39
N ILE A 539 -28.34 -23.00 -4.10
CA ILE A 539 -28.96 -23.70 -2.98
C ILE A 539 -28.01 -24.69 -2.30
N PRO A 540 -27.73 -24.51 -0.98
CA PRO A 540 -26.95 -25.48 -0.23
C PRO A 540 -27.81 -26.70 0.14
N ILE A 541 -27.26 -27.91 0.02
CA ILE A 541 -27.94 -29.18 0.32
C ILE A 541 -27.01 -30.19 1.00
N ILE A 542 -27.57 -31.27 1.55
CA ILE A 542 -26.80 -32.37 2.15
C ILE A 542 -27.19 -33.70 1.49
N VAL A 543 -26.28 -34.30 0.74
CA VAL A 543 -26.52 -35.55 0.01
C VAL A 543 -26.19 -36.76 0.89
N ARG A 544 -27.15 -37.68 1.02
CA ARG A 544 -27.05 -38.92 1.79
C ARG A 544 -27.17 -40.16 0.91
N SER A 545 -26.66 -41.28 1.44
CA SER A 545 -26.62 -42.60 0.79
C SER A 545 -28.01 -43.15 0.51
#